data_AF-A0A3B1D282-F1
#
_entry.id   AF-A0A3B1D282-F1
#
_cell.length_a   1.000
_cell.length_b   1.000
_cell.length_c   1.000
_cell.angle_alpha   90.00
_cell.angle_beta   90.00
_cell.angle_gamma   90.00
#
_symmetry.space_group_name_H-M   'P 1'
#
loop_
_entity.id
_entity.type
_entity.pdbx_description
1 polymer ?
#
loop_
_entity_poly.entity_id
_entity_poly.type
_entity_poly.pdbx_seq_one_letter_code
_entity_poly.pdbx_strand_id
1 'polypeptide(L)'
;MSKLPIKGQGLKAIIRDTSRESSIGSGEGNIPEGADRKLFIETMKERALEFDQNGNLLDAFHLYRRVLRIDPTDTNTLYSLATIYYSADMKHKAVECLRAILEIDPSAELAAESLEEIEAGDV
;
A
#
# COMPACT_ATOMS: atom_id res chain seq x y z
N MET A 1 15.12 -0.92 -25.74
CA MET A 1 15.10 -1.38 -24.34
C MET A 1 13.72 -1.94 -24.06
N SER A 2 13.62 -3.26 -23.97
CA SER A 2 12.35 -3.95 -23.75
C SER A 2 11.91 -3.73 -22.30
N LYS A 3 10.95 -2.85 -22.02
CA LYS A 3 10.30 -2.76 -20.71
C LYS A 3 9.75 -4.16 -20.40
N LEU A 4 10.27 -4.84 -19.37
CA LEU A 4 9.80 -6.16 -18.95
C LEU A 4 8.28 -6.12 -18.76
N PRO A 5 7.53 -7.20 -19.05
CA PRO A 5 6.12 -7.26 -18.71
C PRO A 5 5.99 -7.36 -17.19
N ILE A 6 5.76 -6.21 -16.55
CA ILE A 6 5.59 -6.05 -15.09
C ILE A 6 4.16 -6.40 -14.64
N LYS A 7 3.37 -7.02 -15.52
CA LYS A 7 2.01 -7.49 -15.18
C LYS A 7 2.12 -8.62 -14.17
N GLY A 8 1.57 -8.42 -12.97
CA GLY A 8 1.48 -9.42 -11.92
C GLY A 8 2.45 -9.24 -10.75
N GLN A 9 3.39 -8.28 -10.78
CA GLN A 9 4.50 -8.26 -9.81
C GLN A 9 4.29 -7.33 -8.61
N GLY A 10 3.66 -6.17 -8.78
CA GLY A 10 3.44 -5.22 -7.69
C GLY A 10 2.52 -5.83 -6.63
N LEU A 11 1.34 -6.29 -7.05
CA LEU A 11 0.37 -6.88 -6.11
C LEU A 11 0.92 -8.14 -5.41
N LYS A 12 1.67 -8.99 -6.13
CA LYS A 12 2.32 -10.17 -5.51
C LYS A 12 3.39 -9.80 -4.50
N ALA A 13 4.16 -8.74 -4.75
CA ALA A 13 5.16 -8.25 -3.81
C ALA A 13 4.51 -7.75 -2.52
N ILE A 14 3.42 -6.99 -2.62
CA ILE A 14 2.65 -6.51 -1.46
C ILE A 14 2.10 -7.66 -0.62
N ILE A 15 1.48 -8.67 -1.26
CA ILE A 15 0.96 -9.84 -0.55
C ILE A 15 2.10 -10.58 0.17
N ARG A 16 3.25 -10.73 -0.48
CA ARG A 16 4.42 -11.39 0.11
C ARG A 16 5.01 -10.62 1.28
N ASP A 17 5.13 -9.29 1.18
CA ASP A 17 5.66 -8.41 2.23
C ASP A 17 4.77 -8.42 3.47
N THR A 18 3.46 -8.22 3.27
CA THR A 18 2.46 -8.24 4.35
C THR A 18 2.30 -9.61 5.02
N SER A 19 2.64 -10.70 4.32
CA SER A 19 2.62 -12.06 4.86
C SER A 19 3.90 -12.45 5.63
N ARG A 20 5.04 -11.82 5.37
CA ARG A 20 6.35 -12.24 5.93
C ARG A 20 6.62 -11.73 7.35
N GLU A 21 5.89 -10.72 7.81
CA GLU A 21 6.17 -10.04 9.09
C GLU A 21 5.56 -10.68 10.35
N SER A 22 5.11 -11.94 10.31
CA SER A 22 4.75 -12.73 11.52
C SER A 22 5.91 -12.93 12.52
N SER A 23 7.10 -12.35 12.30
CA SER A 23 8.29 -12.55 13.15
C SER A 23 8.74 -11.33 13.96
N ILE A 24 8.10 -10.16 13.86
CA ILE A 24 8.39 -9.03 14.77
C ILE A 24 7.13 -8.73 15.58
N GLY A 25 7.04 -9.37 16.75
CA GLY A 25 5.84 -9.37 17.57
C GLY A 25 5.49 -8.02 18.18
N SER A 26 4.18 -7.78 18.28
CA SER A 26 3.46 -7.42 19.52
C SER A 26 2.10 -6.83 19.12
N GLY A 27 1.02 -7.59 19.34
CA GLY A 27 -0.35 -7.07 19.22
C GLY A 27 -1.03 -7.31 17.87
N GLU A 28 -0.95 -8.51 17.32
CA GLU A 28 -1.87 -8.95 16.27
C GLU A 28 -3.26 -9.14 16.88
N GLY A 29 -4.04 -8.06 16.93
CA GLY A 29 -5.47 -8.14 17.21
C GLY A 29 -6.12 -9.06 16.17
N ASN A 30 -7.03 -9.91 16.63
CA ASN A 30 -7.78 -10.84 15.79
C ASN A 30 -8.44 -10.07 14.63
N ILE A 31 -8.19 -10.47 13.38
CA ILE A 31 -8.87 -9.87 12.22
C ILE A 31 -10.31 -10.40 12.24
N PRO A 32 -11.32 -9.53 12.37
CA PRO A 32 -12.71 -9.99 12.39
C PRO A 32 -13.14 -10.61 11.04
N GLU A 33 -14.07 -11.55 11.11
CA GLU A 33 -14.66 -12.25 9.96
C GLU A 33 -16.06 -11.71 9.64
N GLY A 34 -16.53 -11.88 8.39
CA GLY A 34 -17.90 -11.50 8.01
C GLY A 34 -18.14 -9.99 7.93
N ALA A 35 -19.35 -9.54 8.31
CA ALA A 35 -19.75 -8.13 8.23
C ALA A 35 -18.86 -7.21 9.09
N ASP A 36 -18.35 -7.73 10.20
CA ASP A 36 -17.40 -7.05 11.07
C ASP A 36 -16.08 -6.71 10.36
N ARG A 37 -15.69 -7.47 9.32
CA ARG A 37 -14.46 -7.22 8.54
C ARG A 37 -14.53 -5.90 7.79
N LYS A 38 -15.66 -5.59 7.14
CA LYS A 38 -15.79 -4.36 6.36
C LYS A 38 -15.74 -3.14 7.27
N LEU A 39 -16.52 -3.15 8.35
CA LEU A 39 -16.51 -2.09 9.34
C LEU A 39 -15.11 -1.90 9.95
N PHE A 40 -14.42 -3.01 10.25
CA PHE A 40 -13.06 -2.98 10.76
C PHE A 40 -12.05 -2.37 9.77
N ILE A 41 -12.15 -2.68 8.48
CA ILE A 41 -11.34 -2.03 7.43
C ILE A 41 -11.61 -0.52 7.41
N GLU A 42 -12.88 -0.11 7.38
CA GLU A 42 -13.26 1.31 7.32
C GLU A 42 -12.70 2.08 8.52
N THR A 43 -12.90 1.57 9.74
CA THR A 43 -12.36 2.18 10.97
C THR A 43 -10.84 2.27 10.96
N MET A 44 -10.13 1.25 10.45
CA MET A 44 -8.67 1.31 10.34
C MET A 44 -8.23 2.36 9.32
N LYS A 45 -8.92 2.51 8.19
CA LYS A 45 -8.62 3.52 7.17
C LYS A 45 -8.82 4.93 7.71
N GLU A 46 -9.92 5.18 8.41
CA GLU A 46 -10.19 6.49 9.04
C GLU A 46 -9.09 6.86 10.04
N ARG A 47 -8.70 5.92 10.90
CA ARG A 47 -7.64 6.15 11.88
C ARG A 47 -6.26 6.31 11.23
N ALA A 48 -5.97 5.55 10.18
CA ALA A 48 -4.72 5.70 9.43
C ALA A 48 -4.62 7.09 8.80
N LEU A 49 -5.72 7.58 8.23
CA LEU A 49 -5.82 8.91 7.66
C LEU A 49 -5.61 9.99 8.72
N GLU A 50 -6.20 9.84 9.91
CA GLU A 50 -5.98 10.76 11.03
C GLU A 50 -4.49 10.80 11.45
N PHE A 51 -3.83 9.64 11.55
CA PHE A 51 -2.39 9.61 11.85
C PHE A 51 -1.55 10.27 10.75
N ASP A 52 -1.87 10.00 9.49
CA ASP A 52 -1.18 10.56 8.32
C ASP A 52 -1.28 12.10 8.30
N GLN A 53 -2.49 12.64 8.51
CA GLN A 53 -2.75 14.08 8.60
C GLN A 53 -2.02 14.75 9.77
N ASN A 54 -1.81 14.02 10.87
CA ASN A 54 -1.07 14.49 12.02
C ASN A 54 0.45 14.31 11.90
N GLY A 55 0.95 13.80 10.76
CA GLY A 55 2.38 13.53 10.54
C GLY A 55 2.91 12.28 11.23
N ASN A 56 2.04 11.48 11.86
CA ASN A 56 2.39 10.21 12.50
C ASN A 56 2.45 9.09 11.45
N LEU A 57 3.40 9.22 10.51
CA LEU A 57 3.49 8.35 9.33
C LEU A 57 3.73 6.88 9.69
N LEU A 58 4.39 6.58 10.81
CA LEU A 58 4.64 5.22 11.25
C LEU A 58 3.35 4.49 11.68
N ASP A 59 2.50 5.15 12.46
CA ASP A 59 1.22 4.58 12.88
C ASP A 59 0.27 4.42 11.68
N ALA A 60 0.21 5.43 10.80
CA ALA A 60 -0.55 5.37 9.56
C ALA A 60 -0.10 4.18 8.69
N PHE A 61 1.22 4.03 8.52
CA PHE A 61 1.83 2.92 7.80
C PHE A 61 1.40 1.55 8.34
N HIS A 62 1.45 1.35 9.66
CA HIS A 62 1.05 0.09 10.27
C HIS A 62 -0.44 -0.23 10.04
N LEU A 63 -1.31 0.78 10.11
CA LEU A 63 -2.74 0.59 9.86
C LEU A 63 -3.05 0.33 8.39
N TYR A 64 -2.46 1.09 7.46
CA TYR A 64 -2.63 0.84 6.03
C TYR A 64 -2.14 -0.56 5.63
N ARG A 65 -1.03 -1.04 6.20
CA ARG A 65 -0.58 -2.43 5.95
C ARG A 65 -1.55 -3.47 6.48
N ARG A 66 -2.19 -3.22 7.62
CA ARG A 66 -3.25 -4.11 8.14
C ARG A 66 -4.45 -4.14 7.21
N VAL A 67 -4.84 -2.99 6.66
CA VAL A 67 -5.91 -2.91 5.65
C VAL A 67 -5.53 -3.76 4.44
N LEU A 68 -4.32 -3.62 3.88
CA LEU A 68 -3.86 -4.40 2.72
C LEU A 68 -3.71 -5.90 2.98
N ARG A 69 -3.54 -6.31 4.24
CA ARG A 69 -3.54 -7.74 4.59
C ARG A 69 -4.95 -8.35 4.50
N ILE A 70 -5.98 -7.55 4.68
CA ILE A 70 -7.39 -7.97 4.61
C ILE A 70 -7.93 -7.77 3.19
N ASP A 71 -7.67 -6.60 2.61
CA ASP A 71 -8.02 -6.24 1.24
C ASP A 71 -6.78 -5.73 0.49
N PRO A 72 -6.02 -6.63 -0.15
CA PRO A 72 -4.83 -6.25 -0.90
C PRO A 72 -5.15 -5.45 -2.17
N THR A 73 -6.42 -5.32 -2.54
CA THR A 73 -6.85 -4.64 -3.76
C THR A 73 -7.37 -3.22 -3.51
N ASP A 74 -7.33 -2.73 -2.26
CA ASP A 74 -7.73 -1.36 -1.94
C ASP A 74 -6.72 -0.35 -2.50
N THR A 75 -7.03 0.17 -3.70
CA THR A 75 -6.16 1.08 -4.44
C THR A 75 -5.88 2.38 -3.69
N ASN A 76 -6.84 2.87 -2.91
CA ASN A 76 -6.67 4.05 -2.07
C ASN A 76 -5.59 3.83 -1.00
N THR A 77 -5.64 2.70 -0.29
CA THR A 77 -4.64 2.35 0.72
C THR A 77 -3.28 2.07 0.10
N LEU A 78 -3.24 1.41 -1.07
CA LEU A 78 -2.00 1.23 -1.85
C LEU A 78 -1.37 2.58 -2.19
N TYR A 79 -2.18 3.56 -2.58
CA TYR A 79 -1.70 4.90 -2.92
C TYR A 79 -1.15 5.63 -1.68
N SER A 80 -1.88 5.60 -0.56
CA SER A 80 -1.41 6.19 0.70
C SER A 80 -0.07 5.58 1.14
N LEU A 81 0.09 4.26 1.02
CA LEU A 81 1.37 3.61 1.31
C LEU A 81 2.47 4.01 0.32
N ALA A 82 2.16 4.16 -0.97
CA ALA A 82 3.11 4.66 -1.95
C ALA A 82 3.65 6.05 -1.57
N THR A 83 2.77 6.97 -1.15
CA THR A 83 3.15 8.31 -0.70
C THR A 83 4.03 8.29 0.55
N ILE A 84 3.71 7.43 1.52
CA ILE A 84 4.53 7.25 2.73
C ILE A 84 5.91 6.70 2.34
N TYR A 85 5.98 5.68 1.48
CA TYR A 85 7.25 5.13 1.01
C TYR A 85 8.08 6.14 0.24
N TYR A 86 7.44 6.94 -0.61
CA TYR A 86 8.12 8.01 -1.35
C TYR A 86 8.71 9.06 -0.41
N SER A 87 7.93 9.51 0.58
CA SER A 87 8.38 10.44 1.63
C SER A 87 9.52 9.88 2.48
N ALA A 88 9.58 8.55 2.62
CA ALA A 88 10.65 7.85 3.32
C ALA A 88 11.88 7.52 2.44
N ASP A 89 11.97 8.10 1.23
CA ASP A 89 13.00 7.83 0.22
C ASP A 89 13.05 6.35 -0.27
N MET A 90 12.04 5.56 0.07
CA MET A 90 11.90 4.16 -0.33
C MET A 90 11.21 4.05 -1.70
N LYS A 91 11.75 4.73 -2.71
CA LYS A 91 11.17 4.82 -4.07
C LYS A 91 10.81 3.47 -4.67
N HIS A 92 11.65 2.44 -4.46
CA HIS A 92 11.39 1.09 -4.96
C HIS A 92 10.05 0.51 -4.44
N LYS A 93 9.72 0.70 -3.16
CA LYS A 93 8.45 0.22 -2.58
C LYS A 93 7.27 1.05 -3.05
N ALA A 94 7.46 2.37 -3.20
CA ALA A 94 6.43 3.24 -3.77
C ALA A 94 6.05 2.77 -5.18
N VAL A 95 7.05 2.47 -6.02
CA VAL A 95 6.85 1.91 -7.37
C VAL A 95 6.11 0.57 -7.33
N GLU A 96 6.41 -0.32 -6.39
CA GLU A 96 5.69 -1.59 -6.24
C GLU A 96 4.20 -1.37 -5.91
N CYS A 97 3.89 -0.43 -5.02
CA CYS A 97 2.51 -0.04 -4.70
C CYS A 97 1.78 0.56 -5.91
N LEU A 98 2.40 1.52 -6.61
CA LEU A 98 1.79 2.18 -7.77
C LEU A 98 1.55 1.22 -8.93
N ARG A 99 2.49 0.30 -9.16
CA ARG A 99 2.29 -0.78 -10.14
C ARG A 99 1.14 -1.70 -9.73
N ALA A 100 1.02 -2.04 -8.45
CA ALA A 100 -0.13 -2.82 -7.97
C ALA A 100 -1.46 -2.13 -8.27
N ILE A 101 -1.54 -0.80 -8.10
CA ILE A 101 -2.74 -0.02 -8.46
C ILE A 101 -3.04 -0.17 -9.95
N LEU A 102 -2.06 0.03 -10.83
CA LEU A 102 -2.23 -0.09 -12.28
C LEU A 102 -2.55 -1.51 -12.76
N GLU A 103 -2.20 -2.53 -11.96
CA GLU A 103 -2.61 -3.91 -12.21
C GLU A 103 -4.08 -4.17 -11.87
N ILE A 104 -4.60 -3.49 -10.84
CA ILE A 104 -6.00 -3.58 -10.38
C ILE A 104 -6.90 -2.70 -11.26
N ASP A 105 -6.50 -1.45 -11.44
CA ASP A 105 -7.15 -0.44 -12.25
C ASP A 105 -6.15 0.19 -13.23
N PRO A 106 -6.08 -0.30 -14.47
CA PRO A 106 -5.21 0.25 -15.51
C PRO A 106 -5.55 1.69 -15.92
N SER A 107 -6.70 2.22 -15.52
CA SER A 107 -7.13 3.59 -15.81
C SER A 107 -6.82 4.59 -14.71
N ALA A 108 -6.15 4.17 -13.64
CA ALA A 108 -5.74 5.02 -12.54
C ALA A 108 -4.63 6.01 -12.95
N GLU A 109 -5.04 7.14 -13.53
CA GLU A 109 -4.15 8.19 -14.05
C GLU A 109 -3.19 8.70 -12.97
N LEU A 110 -3.69 8.96 -11.75
CA LEU A 110 -2.87 9.39 -10.60
C LEU A 110 -1.71 8.43 -10.30
N ALA A 111 -1.95 7.12 -10.43
CA ALA A 111 -0.91 6.12 -10.17
C ALA A 111 0.14 6.09 -11.30
N ALA A 112 -0.29 6.31 -12.55
CA ALA A 112 0.59 6.42 -13.69
C ALA A 112 1.46 7.69 -13.62
N GLU A 113 0.86 8.84 -13.29
CA GLU A 113 1.56 10.11 -13.09
C GLU A 113 2.62 10.01 -11.98
N SER A 114 2.24 9.48 -10.81
CA SER A 114 3.16 9.29 -9.69
C SER A 114 4.30 8.33 -10.04
N LEU A 115 4.02 7.29 -10.83
CA LEU A 115 5.03 6.33 -11.27
C LEU A 115 6.02 6.98 -12.24
N GLU A 116 5.52 7.78 -13.18
CA GLU A 116 6.35 8.53 -14.12
C GLU A 116 7.26 9.53 -13.40
N GLU A 117 6.74 10.28 -12.42
CA GLU A 117 7.53 11.21 -11.61
C GLU A 117 8.70 10.51 -10.90
N ILE A 118 8.42 9.37 -10.25
CA ILE A 118 9.45 8.63 -9.52
C ILE A 118 10.50 8.06 -10.47
N GLU A 119 10.09 7.50 -11.62
CA GLU A 119 11.02 6.93 -12.61
C GLU A 119 11.82 8.02 -13.34
N ALA A 120 11.25 9.21 -13.55
CA ALA A 120 11.93 10.34 -14.18
C ALA A 120 12.93 11.05 -13.24
N GLY A 121 12.77 10.91 -11.93
CA GLY A 121 13.73 11.42 -10.94
C GLY A 121 14.93 10.52 -10.66
N ASP A 122 15.05 9.37 -11.35
CA ASP A 122 16.12 8.37 -11.18
C ASP A 122 17.15 8.38 -12.34
N VAL A 123 16.95 9.23 -13.36
CA VAL A 123 17.84 9.42 -14.52
C VAL A 123 18.82 10.58 -14.35
#